data_AF-A0A8T1W7L8-F1
#
_entry.id   AF-A0A8T1W7L8-F1
#
_cell.length_a   1.000
_cell.length_b   1.000
_cell.length_c   1.000
_cell.angle_alpha   90.00
_cell.angle_beta   90.00
_cell.angle_gamma   90.00
#
_symmetry.space_group_name_H-M   'P 1'
#
loop_
_entity.id
_entity.type
_entity.pdbx_description
1 polymer ?
#
loop_
_entity_poly.entity_id
_entity_poly.type
_entity_poly.pdbx_seq_one_letter_code
_entity_poly.pdbx_strand_id
1 'polypeptide(L)'
;MNSGLESEELRVRQSVLYTVGRICDDEAQKQQNEHHARVRPAMSKEAMALLADIVYKQSEVMATELQFFARHANRKIIKTEDVTLLARKHPNLVAI
;
A
#
# COMPACT_ATOMS: atom_id res chain seq x y z
N MET A 1 -26.73 12.88 -1.39
CA MET A 1 -25.80 12.14 -2.28
C MET A 1 -24.39 12.01 -1.69
N ASN A 2 -23.95 12.84 -0.73
CA ASN A 2 -22.60 12.77 -0.12
C ASN A 2 -22.37 11.57 0.83
N SER A 3 -23.42 11.10 1.52
CA SER A 3 -23.31 10.04 2.54
C SER A 3 -22.89 8.68 2.00
N GLY A 4 -23.16 8.40 0.72
CA GLY A 4 -22.77 7.14 0.09
C GLY A 4 -21.25 7.06 -0.13
N LEU A 5 -20.65 8.12 -0.66
CA LEU A 5 -19.21 8.22 -0.94
C LEU A 5 -18.38 8.14 0.34
N GLU A 6 -18.80 8.85 1.40
CA GLU A 6 -18.15 8.79 2.71
C GLU A 6 -18.19 7.36 3.29
N SER A 7 -19.30 6.63 3.08
CA SER A 7 -19.41 5.23 3.52
C SER A 7 -18.47 4.30 2.74
N GLU A 8 -18.27 4.54 1.45
CA GLU A 8 -17.32 3.76 0.64
C GLU A 8 -15.88 4.03 1.02
N GLU A 9 -15.53 5.30 1.24
CA GLU A 9 -14.20 5.70 1.69
C GLU A 9 -13.85 5.04 3.04
N LEU A 10 -14.76 5.10 4.01
CA LEU A 10 -14.58 4.45 5.31
C LEU A 10 -14.36 2.94 5.17
N ARG A 11 -15.12 2.27 4.29
CA ARG A 11 -14.98 0.84 4.02
C ARG A 11 -13.60 0.51 3.43
N VAL A 12 -13.10 1.31 2.50
CA VAL A 12 -11.76 1.11 1.91
C VAL A 12 -10.69 1.33 2.97
N ARG A 13 -10.74 2.42 3.74
CA ARG A 13 -9.78 2.69 4.82
C ARG A 13 -9.75 1.56 5.86
N GLN A 14 -10.91 1.03 6.26
CA GLN A 14 -10.99 -0.12 7.17
C GLN A 14 -10.34 -1.38 6.58
N SER A 15 -10.54 -1.64 5.28
CA SER A 15 -9.95 -2.79 4.59
C SER A 15 -8.42 -2.66 4.49
N VAL A 16 -7.92 -1.44 4.23
CA VAL A 16 -6.48 -1.13 4.23
C VAL A 16 -5.90 -1.33 5.63
N LEU A 17 -6.53 -0.79 6.68
CA LEU A 17 -6.08 -0.95 8.06
C LEU A 17 -5.98 -2.43 8.47
N TYR A 18 -7.00 -3.21 8.15
CA TYR A 18 -7.00 -4.66 8.42
C TYR A 18 -5.81 -5.35 7.74
N THR A 19 -5.60 -5.08 6.45
CA THR A 19 -4.53 -5.71 5.66
C THR A 19 -3.15 -5.29 6.14
N VAL A 20 -2.97 -4.00 6.46
CA VAL A 20 -1.71 -3.49 7.04
C VAL A 20 -1.42 -4.18 8.37
N GLY A 21 -2.43 -4.32 9.24
CA GLY A 21 -2.27 -5.04 10.51
C GLY A 21 -1.82 -6.48 10.31
N ARG A 22 -2.46 -7.20 9.38
CA ARG A 22 -2.08 -8.58 9.02
C ARG A 22 -0.62 -8.69 8.55
N ILE A 23 -0.19 -7.81 7.64
CA ILE A 23 1.20 -7.79 7.16
C ILE A 23 2.17 -7.49 8.31
N CYS A 24 1.83 -6.54 9.18
CA CYS A 24 2.68 -6.18 10.32
C CYS A 24 2.82 -7.33 11.32
N ASP A 25 1.75 -8.08 11.58
CA ASP A 25 1.78 -9.28 12.43
C ASP A 25 2.63 -10.40 11.80
N ASP A 26 2.47 -10.65 10.50
CA ASP A 26 3.23 -11.67 9.77
C ASP A 26 4.74 -11.35 9.75
N GLU A 27 5.11 -10.08 9.52
CA GLU A 27 6.51 -9.64 9.57
C GLU A 27 7.11 -9.69 10.98
N ALA A 28 6.30 -9.41 12.01
CA ALA A 28 6.74 -9.55 13.41
C ALA A 28 7.03 -11.03 13.75
N GLN A 29 6.24 -11.98 13.25
CA GLN A 29 6.45 -13.41 13.45
C GLN A 29 7.70 -13.93 12.70
N LYS A 30 7.91 -13.52 11.45
CA LYS A 30 9.12 -13.92 10.68
C LYS A 30 10.41 -13.49 11.38
N GLN A 31 10.46 -12.26 11.88
CA GLN A 31 11.62 -11.73 12.59
C GLN A 31 11.93 -12.49 13.90
N GLN A 32 10.91 -13.00 14.59
CA GLN A 32 11.10 -13.85 15.78
C GLN A 32 11.70 -15.22 15.45
N ASN A 33 11.38 -15.77 14.27
CA ASN A 33 11.87 -17.09 13.84
C ASN A 33 13.30 -17.04 13.28
N GLU A 34 13.68 -15.94 12.61
CA GLU A 34 14.99 -15.81 11.94
C GLU A 34 16.11 -15.40 12.89
N HIS A 35 15.79 -14.58 13.90
CA HIS A 35 16.75 -14.16 14.89
C HIS A 35 16.34 -14.76 16.23
N HIS A 36 17.16 -15.66 16.79
CA HIS A 36 17.14 -16.01 18.23
C HIS A 36 17.55 -14.79 19.11
N ALA A 37 17.08 -13.58 18.75
CA ALA A 37 17.32 -12.32 19.41
C ALA A 37 16.01 -11.83 20.04
N ARG A 38 16.17 -10.92 21.01
CA ARG A 38 15.13 -10.41 21.92
C ARG A 38 13.80 -10.14 21.22
N VAL A 39 12.70 -10.56 21.86
CA VAL A 39 11.32 -10.29 21.44
C VAL A 39 11.18 -8.80 21.16
N ARG A 40 10.95 -8.45 19.89
CA ARG A 40 10.65 -7.07 19.49
C ARG A 40 9.27 -6.69 20.05
N PRO A 41 9.09 -5.48 20.58
CA PRO A 41 7.78 -5.02 21.03
C PRO A 41 6.75 -5.13 19.91
N ALA A 42 5.52 -5.50 20.26
CA ALA A 42 4.40 -5.45 19.32
C ALA A 42 4.23 -4.03 18.77
N MET A 43 3.81 -3.93 17.52
CA MET A 43 3.49 -2.64 16.90
C MET A 43 2.36 -1.95 17.66
N SER A 44 2.50 -0.65 17.94
CA SER A 44 1.42 0.10 18.59
C SER A 44 0.25 0.30 17.61
N LYS A 45 -0.96 0.45 18.16
CA LYS A 45 -2.18 0.68 17.36
C LYS A 45 -2.10 1.99 16.58
N GLU A 46 -1.47 3.01 17.17
CA GLU A 46 -1.26 4.32 16.57
C GLU A 46 -0.29 4.24 15.39
N ALA A 47 0.82 3.50 15.53
CA ALA A 47 1.77 3.28 14.45
C ALA A 47 1.11 2.51 13.29
N MET A 48 0.30 1.50 13.60
CA MET A 48 -0.45 0.73 12.59
C MET A 48 -1.47 1.59 11.84
N ALA A 49 -2.20 2.45 12.56
CA ALA A 49 -3.13 3.39 11.94
C ALA A 49 -2.41 4.40 11.03
N LEU A 50 -1.27 4.94 11.47
CA LEU A 50 -0.45 5.84 10.65
C LEU A 50 0.08 5.16 9.39
N LEU A 51 0.53 3.90 9.48
CA LEU A 51 0.93 3.13 8.30
C LEU A 51 -0.23 2.92 7.33
N ALA A 52 -1.42 2.60 7.84
CA ALA A 52 -2.61 2.46 7.00
C ALA A 52 -2.97 3.77 6.28
N ASP A 53 -2.88 4.92 6.95
CA ASP A 53 -3.10 6.24 6.34
C ASP A 53 -2.05 6.56 5.26
N ILE A 54 -0.78 6.21 5.50
CA ILE A 54 0.29 6.37 4.51
C ILE A 54 0.00 5.53 3.27
N VAL A 55 -0.37 4.25 3.44
CA VAL A 55 -0.68 3.33 2.33
C VAL A 55 -1.90 3.82 1.54
N TYR A 56 -2.94 4.29 2.22
CA TYR A 56 -4.12 4.86 1.58
C TYR A 56 -3.76 6.07 0.71
N LYS A 57 -3.03 7.05 1.26
CA LYS A 57 -2.57 8.23 0.51
C LYS A 57 -1.63 7.88 -0.64
N GLN A 58 -0.73 6.93 -0.43
CA GLN A 58 0.18 6.46 -1.48
C GLN A 58 -0.60 5.84 -2.65
N SER A 59 -1.72 5.17 -2.37
CA SER A 59 -2.59 4.59 -3.41
C SER A 59 -3.20 5.66 -4.32
N GLU A 60 -3.58 6.82 -3.77
CA GLU A 60 -4.08 7.97 -4.55
C GLU A 60 -3.00 8.54 -5.49
N VAL A 61 -1.77 8.66 -4.98
CA VAL A 61 -0.61 9.11 -5.77
C VAL A 61 -0.34 8.13 -6.91
N MET A 62 -0.27 6.83 -6.61
CA MET A 62 -0.02 5.79 -7.61
C MET A 62 -1.12 5.73 -8.66
N ALA A 63 -2.40 5.82 -8.27
CA ALA A 63 -3.52 5.82 -9.21
C ALA A 63 -3.43 6.98 -10.21
N THR A 64 -3.05 8.17 -9.73
CA THR A 64 -2.86 9.37 -10.56
C THR A 64 -1.70 9.20 -11.54
N GLU A 65 -0.55 8.71 -11.06
CA GLU A 65 0.62 8.46 -11.92
C GLU A 65 0.34 7.40 -12.99
N LEU A 66 -0.29 6.29 -12.62
CA LEU A 66 -0.67 5.23 -13.56
C LEU A 66 -1.62 5.73 -14.64
N GLN A 67 -2.60 6.56 -14.28
CA GLN A 67 -3.50 7.18 -15.25
C GLN A 67 -2.73 8.08 -16.23
N PHE A 68 -1.75 8.86 -15.74
CA PHE A 68 -0.93 9.71 -16.59
C PHE A 68 -0.02 8.92 -17.54
N PHE A 69 0.57 7.81 -17.09
CA PHE A 69 1.37 6.95 -17.96
C PHE A 69 0.52 6.33 -19.09
N ALA A 70 -0.66 5.82 -18.75
CA ALA A 70 -1.58 5.27 -19.75
C ALA A 70 -1.99 6.33 -20.78
N ARG A 71 -2.34 7.54 -20.32
CA ARG A 71 -2.71 8.66 -21.20
C ARG A 71 -1.55 9.14 -22.07
N HIS A 72 -0.34 9.16 -21.54
CA HIS A 72 0.85 9.53 -22.30
C HIS A 72 1.08 8.59 -23.50
N ALA A 73 0.76 7.30 -23.34
CA ALA A 73 0.76 6.31 -24.41
C ALA A 73 -0.52 6.30 -25.28
N ASN A 74 -1.36 7.34 -25.21
CA ASN A 74 -2.67 7.43 -25.89
C ASN A 74 -3.64 6.27 -25.56
N ARG A 75 -3.52 5.67 -24.37
CA ARG A 75 -4.41 4.61 -23.89
C ARG A 75 -5.39 5.15 -22.84
N LYS A 76 -6.55 4.49 -22.74
CA LYS A 76 -7.54 4.70 -21.67
C LYS A 76 -7.54 3.60 -20.59
N ILE A 77 -6.75 2.55 -20.83
CA ILE A 77 -6.65 1.37 -19.95
C ILE A 77 -5.20 1.28 -19.48
N ILE A 78 -5.03 1.17 -18.16
CA ILE A 78 -3.74 0.96 -17.49
C ILE A 78 -3.26 -0.46 -17.83
N LYS A 79 -1.99 -0.58 -18.22
CA LYS A 79 -1.31 -1.82 -18.57
C LYS A 79 -0.12 -2.08 -17.64
N THR A 80 0.45 -3.27 -17.72
CA THR A 80 1.62 -3.69 -16.94
C THR A 80 2.82 -2.76 -17.14
N GLU A 81 3.04 -2.26 -18.37
CA GLU A 81 4.09 -1.28 -18.67
C GLU A 81 3.98 0.02 -17.85
N ASP A 82 2.76 0.45 -17.50
CA ASP A 82 2.56 1.63 -16.65
C ASP A 82 2.99 1.36 -15.20
N VAL A 83 2.77 0.13 -14.71
CA VAL A 83 3.19 -0.31 -13.37
C VAL A 83 4.71 -0.47 -13.30
N THR A 84 5.33 -1.04 -14.34
CA THR A 84 6.79 -1.10 -14.44
C THR A 84 7.40 0.32 -14.48
N LEU A 85 6.78 1.24 -15.21
CA LEU A 85 7.23 2.63 -15.28
C LEU A 85 7.06 3.37 -13.95
N LEU A 86 6.05 3.05 -13.16
CA LEU A 86 5.86 3.57 -11.80
C LEU A 86 7.04 3.19 -10.89
N ALA A 87 7.52 1.94 -10.98
CA ALA A 87 8.63 1.44 -10.17
C ALA A 87 10.02 1.92 -10.61
N ARG A 88 10.16 2.67 -11.73
CA ARG A 88 11.44 2.99 -12.40
C ARG A 88 12.54 3.60 -11.53
N LYS A 89 12.19 4.29 -10.44
CA LYS A 89 13.15 4.93 -9.52
C LYS A 89 13.70 3.96 -8.46
N HIS A 90 13.13 2.76 -8.35
CA HIS A 90 13.48 1.75 -7.37
C HIS A 90 13.89 0.45 -8.09
N PRO A 91 15.17 0.29 -8.48
CA PRO A 91 15.61 -0.85 -9.29
C PRO A 91 15.27 -2.22 -8.68
N ASN A 92 15.33 -2.32 -7.35
CA ASN A 92 14.97 -3.55 -6.63
C ASN A 92 13.50 -3.95 -6.78
N LEU A 93 12.61 -3.01 -7.12
CA LEU A 93 11.19 -3.27 -7.36
C LEU A 93 10.89 -3.57 -8.84
N VAL A 94 11.74 -3.10 -9.76
CA VAL A 94 11.60 -3.34 -11.20
C VAL A 94 12.05 -4.75 -11.59
N ALA A 95 12.96 -5.33 -10.81
CA ALA A 95 13.56 -6.64 -11.06
C ALA A 95 12.71 -7.84 -10.58
N ILE A 96 11.47 -7.61 -10.13
CA ILE A 96 10.49 -8.64 -9.75
C ILE A 96 9.72 -9.09 -10.98
#